data_AF-A0A151R7L9-F1
#
_entry.id   AF-A0A151R7L9-F1
#
_cell.length_a   1.000
_cell.length_b   1.000
_cell.length_c   1.000
_cell.angle_alpha   90.00
_cell.angle_beta   90.00
_cell.angle_gamma   90.00
#
_symmetry.space_group_name_H-M   'P 1'
#
loop_
_entity.id
_entity.type
_entity.pdbx_description
1 polymer ?
#
loop_
_entity_poly.entity_id
_entity_poly.type
_entity_poly.pdbx_seq_one_letter_code
_entity_poly.pdbx_strand_id
1 'polypeptide(L)' 'MSPGRTINMQFNSRNQAIGKEGRKLSSFLGILARNPKLTPLNINDWRSFDGEQKNKLVELVRRKFSIPAYGKVIT' A
#
# COMPACT_ATOMS: atom_id res chain seq x y z
N MET A 1 7.02 -10.08 -15.56
CA MET A 1 7.43 -8.81 -14.91
C MET A 1 8.79 -9.05 -14.28
N SER A 2 9.81 -8.28 -14.63
CA SER A 2 11.15 -8.48 -14.07
C SER A 2 11.16 -8.14 -12.57
N PRO A 3 11.78 -8.95 -11.71
CA PRO A 3 12.06 -8.54 -10.34
C PRO A 3 12.99 -7.33 -10.39
N GLY A 4 12.69 -6.24 -9.66
CA GLY A 4 13.72 -5.26 -9.33
C GLY A 4 13.47 -3.77 -9.58
N ARG A 5 12.23 -3.28 -9.64
CA ARG A 5 12.03 -1.81 -9.51
C ARG A 5 10.76 -1.44 -8.75
N THR A 6 10.80 -1.64 -7.43
CA THR A 6 9.84 -1.00 -6.53
C THR A 6 10.09 0.50 -6.47
N ILE A 7 9.03 1.28 -6.26
CA ILE A 7 9.14 2.72 -6.03
C ILE A 7 9.63 2.93 -4.60
N ASN A 8 10.84 3.47 -4.44
CA ASN A 8 11.35 3.86 -3.13
C ASN A 8 10.54 5.03 -2.58
N MET A 9 10.03 4.86 -1.36
CA MET A 9 9.22 5.88 -0.71
C MET A 9 9.96 6.52 0.44
N GLN A 10 9.85 7.84 0.52
CA GLN A 10 10.28 8.61 1.68
C GLN A 10 9.13 8.74 2.67
N PHE A 11 9.46 8.66 3.95
CA PHE A 11 8.52 8.80 5.03
C PHE A 11 8.99 9.90 5.98
N ASN A 12 8.04 10.66 6.55
CA ASN A 12 8.35 11.59 7.63
C ASN A 12 8.44 10.88 8.99
N SER A 13 8.74 11.61 10.06
CA SER A 13 8.81 11.10 11.44
C SER A 13 7.50 10.51 11.97
N ARG A 14 6.38 10.70 11.26
CA ARG A 14 5.06 10.12 11.56
C ARG A 14 4.75 8.89 10.69
N ASN A 15 5.74 8.34 9.98
CA ASN A 15 5.58 7.25 9.02
C ASN A 15 4.58 7.54 7.89
N GLN A 16 4.41 8.80 7.52
CA GLN A 16 3.57 9.19 6.38
C GLN A 16 4.43 9.30 5.13
N ALA A 17 3.99 8.69 4.03
CA ALA A 17 4.67 8.80 2.75
C ALA A 17 4.61 10.26 2.24
N ILE A 18 5.76 10.84 1.91
CA ILE A 18 5.88 12.23 1.47
C ILE A 18 6.35 12.35 0.01
N GLY A 19 6.20 13.54 -0.56
CA GLY A 19 6.66 13.85 -1.92
C GLY A 19 5.82 13.22 -3.03
N LYS A 20 6.41 13.15 -4.23
CA LYS A 20 5.75 12.65 -5.45
C LYS A 20 5.36 11.18 -5.35
N GLU A 21 6.19 10.37 -4.70
CA GLU A 21 5.96 8.93 -4.58
C GLU A 21 4.83 8.61 -3.59
N GLY A 22 4.70 9.37 -2.50
CA GLY A 22 3.54 9.28 -1.59
C GLY A 22 2.21 9.58 -2.30
N ARG A 23 2.18 10.56 -3.22
CA ARG A 23 0.99 10.81 -4.06
C ARG A 23 0.66 9.63 -4.96
N LYS A 24 1.66 8.98 -5.56
CA LYS A 24 1.45 7.77 -6.38
C LYS A 24 0.91 6.60 -5.54
N LEU A 25 1.38 6.44 -4.30
CA LEU A 25 0.81 5.47 -3.38
C LEU A 25 -0.67 5.76 -3.13
N SER A 26 -1.02 7.00 -2.80
CA SER A 26 -2.42 7.39 -2.57
C SER A 26 -3.32 7.10 -3.78
N SER A 27 -2.87 7.45 -4.99
CA SER A 27 -3.62 7.14 -6.21
C SER A 27 -3.76 5.63 -6.43
N PHE A 28 -2.71 4.85 -6.16
CA PHE A 28 -2.74 3.40 -6.29
C PHE A 28 -3.71 2.75 -5.29
N LEU A 29 -3.69 3.19 -4.02
CA LEU A 29 -4.66 2.74 -3.02
C LEU A 29 -6.10 3.06 -3.44
N GLY A 30 -6.34 4.24 -4.00
CA GLY A 30 -7.64 4.59 -4.56
C GLY A 30 -8.07 3.70 -5.74
N ILE A 31 -7.15 3.15 -6.52
CA ILE A 31 -7.48 2.16 -7.56
C ILE A 31 -7.85 0.83 -6.92
N LEU A 32 -7.09 0.36 -5.93
CA LEU A 32 -7.38 -0.88 -5.21
C LEU A 32 -8.76 -0.82 -4.56
N ALA A 33 -9.06 0.26 -3.83
CA ALA A 33 -10.32 0.46 -3.11
C ALA A 33 -11.56 0.55 -4.02
N ARG A 34 -11.38 0.89 -5.31
CA ARG A 34 -12.48 0.96 -6.29
C ARG A 34 -12.60 -0.31 -7.14
N ASN A 35 -11.80 -1.33 -6.89
CA ASN A 35 -11.86 -2.58 -7.64
C ASN A 35 -12.74 -3.59 -6.91
N PRO A 36 -13.99 -3.85 -7.38
CA PRO A 36 -14.92 -4.72 -6.67
C PRO A 36 -14.44 -6.18 -6.57
N LYS A 37 -13.47 -6.60 -7.40
CA LYS A 37 -12.86 -7.94 -7.33
C LYS A 37 -11.87 -8.09 -6.17
N LEU A 38 -11.30 -6.97 -5.71
CA LEU A 38 -10.29 -6.94 -4.64
C LEU A 38 -10.88 -6.38 -3.33
N THR A 39 -11.75 -5.38 -3.45
CA THR A 39 -12.43 -4.70 -2.36
C THR A 39 -13.93 -4.67 -2.67
N PRO A 40 -14.68 -5.68 -2.21
CA PRO A 40 -16.12 -5.78 -2.47
C PRO A 40 -16.89 -4.54 -1.96
N LEU A 41 -17.88 -4.09 -2.72
CA LEU A 41 -18.66 -2.88 -2.41
C LEU A 41 -19.52 -3.00 -1.14
N ASN A 42 -19.80 -4.22 -0.69
CA ASN A 42 -20.53 -4.48 0.56
C ASN A 42 -19.64 -4.40 1.80
N ILE A 43 -18.33 -4.20 1.65
CA ILE A 43 -17.38 -4.07 2.75
C ILE A 43 -16.85 -2.64 2.79
N ASN A 44 -17.43 -1.83 3.68
CA ASN A 44 -17.09 -0.40 3.82
C ASN A 44 -16.04 -0.12 4.89
N ASP A 45 -15.74 -1.08 5.78
CA ASP A 45 -14.71 -0.96 6.81
C ASP A 45 -13.58 -1.95 6.54
N TRP A 46 -12.33 -1.45 6.52
CA TRP A 46 -11.11 -2.26 6.46
C TRP A 46 -11.07 -3.35 7.54
N ARG A 47 -11.62 -3.07 8.73
CA ARG A 47 -11.66 -4.03 9.84
C ARG A 47 -12.45 -5.28 9.50
N SER A 48 -13.43 -5.18 8.62
CA SER A 48 -14.30 -6.28 8.19
C SER A 48 -13.65 -7.25 7.20
N PHE A 49 -12.51 -6.89 6.60
CA PHE A 49 -11.75 -7.83 5.76
C PHE A 49 -11.07 -8.89 6.61
N ASP A 50 -11.02 -10.13 6.12
CA ASP A 50 -10.26 -11.20 6.76
C ASP A 50 -8.74 -11.02 6.59
N GLY A 51 -7.96 -11.81 7.34
CA GLY A 51 -6.50 -11.72 7.30
C GLY A 51 -5.89 -12.06 5.94
N GLU A 52 -6.46 -13.00 5.20
CA GLU A 52 -5.93 -13.43 3.90
C GLU A 52 -6.14 -12.35 2.84
N GLN A 53 -7.34 -11.76 2.80
CA GLN A 53 -7.67 -10.63 1.94
C GLN A 53 -6.78 -9.43 2.23
N LYS A 54 -6.59 -9.10 3.51
CA LYS A 54 -5.68 -8.02 3.94
C LYS A 54 -4.25 -8.27 3.46
N ASN A 55 -3.75 -9.49 3.64
CA ASN A 55 -2.40 -9.88 3.21
C ASN A 55 -2.24 -9.75 1.69
N LYS A 56 -3.20 -10.22 0.90
CA LYS A 56 -3.20 -10.07 -0.57
C LYS A 56 -3.13 -8.60 -0.99
N LEU A 57 -3.95 -7.74 -0.38
CA LEU A 57 -3.97 -6.30 -0.68
C LEU A 57 -2.65 -5.62 -0.31
N VAL A 58 -2.08 -5.94 0.86
CA VAL A 58 -0.78 -5.42 1.29
C VAL A 58 0.35 -5.91 0.38
N GLU A 59 0.31 -7.16 -0.07
CA GLU A 59 1.29 -7.71 -1.01
C GLU A 59 1.26 -6.97 -2.35
N LEU A 60 0.06 -6.66 -2.89
CA LEU A 60 -0.07 -5.86 -4.11
C LEU A 60 0.58 -4.47 -3.97
N VAL A 61 0.44 -3.84 -2.81
CA VAL A 61 1.12 -2.58 -2.52
C VAL A 61 2.64 -2.77 -2.46
N ARG A 62 3.13 -3.79 -1.74
CA ARG A 62 4.57 -4.06 -1.58
C ARG A 62 5.27 -4.50 -2.88
N ARG A 63 4.55 -5.12 -3.81
CA ARG A 63 5.06 -5.43 -5.16
C ARG A 63 5.39 -4.17 -5.96
N LYS A 64 4.73 -3.05 -5.67
CA LYS A 64 4.90 -1.78 -6.40
C LYS A 64 5.71 -0.74 -5.64
N PHE A 65 5.61 -0.69 -4.31
CA PHE A 65 6.25 0.31 -3.46
C PHE A 65 7.17 -0.35 -2.45
N SER A 66 8.38 0.21 -2.30
CA SER A 66 9.31 -0.17 -1.25
C SER A 66 8.90 0.53 0.05
N ILE A 67 8.14 -0.18 0.86
CA ILE A 67 7.66 0.29 2.17
C ILE A 67 8.53 -0.38 3.24
N PRO A 68 9.24 0.38 4.09
CA PRO A 68 10.02 -0.21 5.18
C PRO A 68 9.10 -0.96 6.14
N ALA A 69 9.60 -2.03 6.76
CA ALA A 69 8.92 -2.61 7.91
C ALA A 69 8.84 -1.55 9.01
N TYR A 70 7.69 -1.46 9.68
CA TYR A 70 7.47 -0.55 10.82
C TYR A 70 8.68 -0.59 11.76
N GLY A 71 9.22 0.58 12.13
CA GLY A 71 10.33 0.71 13.08
C GLY A 71 11.73 0.90 12.48
N LYS A 72 11.90 0.87 11.15
CA LYS A 72 13.16 1.35 10.53
C LYS A 72 13.05 2.83 10.16
N VAL A 73 13.46 3.69 11.10
CA VAL A 73 13.92 5.04 10.75
C VAL A 73 15.09 4.86 9.79
N ILE A 74 14.98 5.37 8.57
CA ILE A 74 16.13 5.47 7.67
C ILE A 74 16.94 6.66 8.18
N THR A 75 17.96 6.37 9.00
CA THR A 75 19.00 7.32 9.41
C THR A 75 19.89 7.66 8.21
#